data_AF-A0A661MV18-F1
#
_entry.id   AF-A0A661MV18-F1
#
_cell.length_a   1.000
_cell.length_b   1.000
_cell.length_c   1.000
_cell.angle_alpha   90.00
_cell.angle_beta   90.00
_cell.angle_gamma   90.00
#
_symmetry.space_group_name_H-M   'P 1'
#
loop_
_entity.id
_entity.type
_entity.pdbx_description
1 polymer ?
#
loop_
_entity_poly.entity_id
_entity_poly.type
_entity_poly.pdbx_seq_one_letter_code
_entity_poly.pdbx_strand_id
1 'polypeptide(L)'
;MKVFVPALMLTCVALAADAGADAGADAGVDAGADAGADDLPGGECLECHLTTEDGVGELWQEDVHAAAGITCDVCHGGDATQDDSDLAKHPGSGYRGKLSASEIVLSCGGCHSDVEYMKVRQPLLPVDQLAKYRTSVHAKLLAKGETRVAQCVSCHGAHGVREVNDAKSPVYASNVPATCAQCHADADYM
;
A
#
# COMPACT_ATOMS: atom_id res chain seq x y z
N MET A 1 50.20 -17.91 37.47
CA MET A 1 48.86 -17.38 37.81
C MET A 1 47.83 -18.04 36.91
N LYS A 2 46.97 -18.91 37.45
CA LYS A 2 45.76 -19.42 36.79
C LYS A 2 44.59 -18.87 37.60
N VAL A 3 43.75 -18.05 36.98
CA VAL A 3 42.57 -17.47 37.63
C VAL A 3 41.39 -18.41 37.39
N PHE A 4 40.83 -18.90 38.49
CA PHE A 4 39.61 -19.71 38.57
C PHE A 4 38.42 -18.75 38.67
N VAL A 5 37.37 -18.95 37.86
CA VAL A 5 36.07 -18.29 38.03
C VAL A 5 35.01 -19.40 38.12
N PRO A 6 34.28 -19.54 39.25
CA PRO A 6 33.29 -20.59 39.40
C PRO A 6 31.94 -20.18 38.82
N ALA A 7 31.26 -21.15 38.21
CA ALA A 7 29.90 -21.05 37.70
C ALA A 7 28.90 -20.98 38.87
N LEU A 8 28.06 -19.93 38.89
CA LEU A 8 26.95 -19.79 39.81
C LEU A 8 25.69 -20.38 39.16
N MET A 9 25.26 -21.55 39.62
CA MET A 9 23.98 -22.15 39.26
C MET A 9 22.85 -21.38 39.97
N LEU A 10 21.96 -20.77 39.18
CA LEU A 10 20.75 -20.11 39.65
C LEU A 10 19.61 -21.14 39.62
N THR A 11 19.19 -21.61 40.79
CA THR A 11 18.06 -22.50 40.97
C THR A 11 16.74 -21.73 40.85
N CYS A 12 15.90 -22.11 39.88
CA CYS A 12 14.53 -21.63 39.76
C CYS A 12 13.69 -22.19 40.90
N VAL A 13 13.20 -21.32 41.79
CA VAL A 13 12.15 -21.64 42.77
C VAL A 13 10.80 -21.33 42.11
N ALA A 14 9.98 -22.36 41.93
CA ALA A 14 8.59 -22.23 41.54
C ALA A 14 7.76 -21.72 42.73
N LEU A 15 6.96 -20.68 42.53
CA LEU A 15 5.89 -20.28 43.44
C LEU A 15 4.59 -20.20 42.63
N ALA A 16 3.65 -21.07 42.98
CA ALA A 16 2.26 -21.02 42.52
C ALA A 16 1.48 -20.04 43.41
N ALA A 17 0.61 -19.23 42.80
CA ALA A 17 -0.48 -18.53 43.48
C ALA A 17 -1.73 -18.57 42.59
N ASP A 18 -2.86 -18.75 43.26
CA ASP A 18 -4.17 -19.12 42.73
C ASP A 18 -5.06 -17.90 42.41
N ALA A 19 -6.26 -18.20 41.91
CA ALA A 19 -7.19 -17.42 41.11
C ALA A 19 -7.71 -16.08 41.67
N GLY A 20 -8.08 -15.20 40.73
CA GLY A 20 -9.03 -14.11 40.93
C GLY A 20 -9.65 -13.73 39.58
N ALA A 21 -10.95 -13.99 39.43
CA ALA A 21 -11.74 -13.61 38.27
C ALA A 21 -12.29 -12.19 38.45
N ASP A 22 -12.10 -11.32 37.48
CA ASP A 22 -12.92 -10.13 37.26
C ASP A 22 -13.25 -9.97 35.78
N ALA A 23 -14.55 -10.00 35.50
CA ALA A 23 -15.12 -9.73 34.20
C ALA A 23 -15.06 -8.22 33.93
N GLY A 24 -14.26 -7.84 32.94
CA GLY A 24 -14.29 -6.53 32.30
C GLY A 24 -14.46 -6.74 30.80
N ALA A 25 -15.59 -6.29 30.26
CA ALA A 25 -15.86 -6.33 28.84
C ALA A 25 -14.95 -5.34 28.10
N ASP A 26 -13.96 -5.86 27.36
CA ASP A 26 -13.34 -5.18 26.25
C ASP A 26 -13.76 -5.86 24.95
N ALA A 27 -14.45 -5.10 24.09
CA ALA A 27 -14.65 -5.47 22.70
C ALA A 27 -13.28 -5.41 21.99
N GLY A 28 -12.50 -6.47 22.18
CA GLY A 28 -11.32 -6.75 21.38
C GLY A 28 -11.76 -7.10 19.97
N VAL A 29 -11.28 -6.35 18.99
CA VAL A 29 -11.35 -6.76 17.59
C VAL A 29 -10.46 -7.99 17.47
N ASP A 30 -11.10 -9.08 17.10
CA ASP A 30 -10.61 -10.41 16.95
C ASP A 30 -9.63 -10.42 15.77
N ALA A 31 -8.37 -10.17 16.08
CA ALA A 31 -7.26 -10.51 15.22
C ALA A 31 -7.14 -12.04 15.18
N GLY A 32 -7.79 -12.65 14.18
CA GLY A 32 -7.35 -13.91 13.60
C GLY A 32 -8.48 -14.86 13.23
N ALA A 33 -8.65 -15.08 11.92
CA ALA A 33 -8.91 -16.40 11.36
C ALA A 33 -8.55 -16.39 9.86
N ASP A 34 -8.05 -17.54 9.38
CA ASP A 34 -8.03 -18.02 7.99
C ASP A 34 -7.68 -17.09 6.81
N ALA A 35 -6.38 -16.78 6.67
CA ALA A 35 -5.83 -16.55 5.33
C ALA A 35 -5.75 -17.90 4.57
N GLY A 36 -6.90 -18.38 4.08
CA GLY A 36 -6.99 -19.45 3.09
C GLY A 36 -6.43 -18.98 1.75
N ALA A 37 -6.02 -19.92 0.90
CA ALA A 37 -5.56 -19.65 -0.47
C ALA A 37 -6.65 -19.06 -1.39
N ASP A 38 -7.84 -18.80 -0.85
CA ASP A 38 -9.04 -18.34 -1.54
C ASP A 38 -9.34 -16.85 -1.28
N ASP A 39 -8.56 -16.18 -0.42
CA ASP A 39 -8.76 -14.76 -0.07
C ASP A 39 -7.73 -13.90 -0.82
N LEU A 40 -7.98 -13.70 -2.11
CA LEU A 40 -7.14 -12.86 -2.95
C LEU A 40 -7.15 -11.41 -2.40
N PRO A 41 -5.98 -10.75 -2.21
CA PRO A 41 -5.94 -9.34 -1.84
C PRO A 41 -6.58 -8.53 -2.97
N GLY A 42 -7.87 -8.21 -2.82
CA GLY A 42 -8.71 -7.62 -3.88
C GLY A 42 -10.14 -8.18 -3.95
N GLY A 43 -10.46 -9.28 -3.25
CA GLY A 43 -11.82 -9.81 -3.13
C GLY A 43 -12.50 -10.10 -4.48
N GLU A 44 -13.82 -9.93 -4.53
CA GLU A 44 -14.62 -10.12 -5.76
C GLU A 44 -14.22 -9.16 -6.89
N CYS A 45 -13.61 -8.01 -6.55
CA CYS A 45 -13.06 -7.11 -7.55
C CYS A 45 -11.95 -7.79 -8.34
N LEU A 46 -11.01 -8.47 -7.66
CA LEU A 46 -9.88 -9.12 -8.34
C LEU A 46 -10.34 -10.31 -9.17
N GLU A 47 -11.26 -11.13 -8.66
CA GLU A 47 -11.77 -12.30 -9.40
C GLU A 47 -12.36 -11.89 -10.76
N CYS A 48 -13.21 -10.86 -10.78
CA CYS A 48 -13.75 -10.35 -12.03
C CYS A 48 -12.66 -9.68 -12.89
N HIS A 49 -11.81 -8.82 -12.29
CA HIS A 49 -10.77 -8.07 -13.01
C HIS A 49 -9.57 -8.91 -13.49
N LEU A 50 -9.46 -10.19 -13.10
CA LEU A 50 -8.53 -11.15 -13.70
C LEU A 50 -9.01 -11.64 -15.08
N THR A 51 -10.29 -11.44 -15.40
CA THR A 51 -10.88 -11.89 -16.67
C THR A 51 -11.17 -10.73 -17.63
N THR A 52 -10.97 -9.49 -17.17
CA THR A 52 -11.18 -8.29 -17.98
C THR A 52 -9.99 -8.01 -18.88
N GLU A 53 -10.24 -7.40 -20.03
CA GLU A 53 -9.19 -7.03 -20.99
C GLU A 53 -8.34 -5.81 -20.55
N ASP A 54 -8.57 -5.28 -19.34
CA ASP A 54 -7.85 -4.12 -18.80
C ASP A 54 -6.45 -4.47 -18.24
N GLY A 55 -6.16 -5.77 -18.03
CA GLY A 55 -4.89 -6.28 -17.55
C GLY A 55 -4.56 -5.90 -16.10
N VAL A 56 -5.53 -5.36 -15.35
CA VAL A 56 -5.30 -4.87 -13.99
C VAL A 56 -5.11 -6.04 -13.02
N GLY A 57 -5.88 -7.12 -13.20
CA GLY A 57 -5.78 -8.30 -12.34
C GLY A 57 -4.39 -8.95 -12.38
N GLU A 58 -3.74 -9.01 -13.55
CA GLU A 58 -2.39 -9.56 -13.67
C GLU A 58 -1.33 -8.65 -13.05
N LEU A 59 -1.45 -7.33 -13.25
CA LEU A 59 -0.53 -6.37 -12.65
C LEU A 59 -0.60 -6.39 -11.12
N TRP A 60 -1.80 -6.54 -10.57
CA TRP A 60 -2.05 -6.50 -9.13
C TRP A 60 -1.38 -7.63 -8.34
N GLN A 61 -1.21 -8.81 -8.96
CA GLN A 61 -0.61 -9.98 -8.31
C GLN A 61 0.84 -9.76 -7.84
N GLU A 62 1.57 -8.81 -8.45
CA GLU A 62 2.93 -8.46 -8.05
C GLU A 62 3.02 -7.11 -7.32
N ASP A 63 1.89 -6.50 -6.95
CA ASP A 63 1.84 -5.19 -6.31
C ASP A 63 2.24 -5.26 -4.83
N VAL A 64 3.11 -4.34 -4.39
CA VAL A 64 3.49 -4.21 -2.98
C VAL A 64 2.30 -3.89 -2.06
N HIS A 65 1.26 -3.26 -2.59
CA HIS A 65 0.03 -2.97 -1.84
C HIS A 65 -0.83 -4.23 -1.70
N ALA A 66 -0.90 -5.07 -2.73
CA ALA A 66 -1.55 -6.38 -2.65
C ALA A 66 -0.85 -7.25 -1.59
N ALA A 67 0.48 -7.31 -1.62
CA ALA A 67 1.28 -8.00 -0.60
C ALA A 67 1.10 -7.42 0.82
N ALA A 68 0.69 -6.15 0.93
CA ALA A 68 0.37 -5.48 2.19
C ALA A 68 -1.11 -5.61 2.60
N GLY A 69 -1.92 -6.37 1.87
CA GLY A 69 -3.35 -6.59 2.17
C GLY A 69 -4.22 -5.37 1.87
N ILE A 70 -3.76 -4.43 1.04
CA ILE A 70 -4.59 -3.34 0.53
C ILE A 70 -5.46 -3.90 -0.59
N THR A 71 -6.75 -3.59 -0.57
CA THR A 71 -7.73 -4.03 -1.56
C THR A 71 -8.08 -2.91 -2.54
N CYS A 72 -8.73 -3.25 -3.66
CA CYS A 72 -9.01 -2.32 -4.76
C CYS A 72 -9.84 -1.11 -4.31
N ASP A 73 -10.82 -1.35 -3.43
CA ASP A 73 -11.76 -0.38 -2.90
C ASP A 73 -11.09 0.68 -2.00
N VAL A 74 -9.93 0.39 -1.42
CA VAL A 74 -9.19 1.39 -0.62
C VAL A 74 -8.81 2.62 -1.46
N CYS A 75 -8.52 2.42 -2.74
CA CYS A 75 -8.20 3.51 -3.67
C CYS A 75 -9.41 3.91 -4.51
N HIS A 76 -10.13 2.91 -5.04
CA HIS A 76 -11.19 3.10 -6.03
C HIS A 76 -12.60 3.18 -5.44
N GLY A 77 -12.80 2.91 -4.15
CA GLY A 77 -14.13 2.71 -3.55
C GLY A 77 -14.86 1.52 -4.16
N GLY A 78 -16.19 1.51 -4.00
CA GLY A 78 -17.00 0.37 -4.42
C GLY A 78 -17.27 -0.59 -3.26
N ASP A 79 -18.09 -1.60 -3.53
CA ASP A 79 -18.37 -2.69 -2.60
C ASP A 79 -17.65 -3.96 -3.09
N ALA A 80 -16.51 -4.27 -2.48
CA ALA A 80 -15.69 -5.43 -2.84
C ALA A 80 -16.30 -6.78 -2.45
N THR A 81 -17.48 -6.77 -1.80
CA THR A 81 -18.23 -7.98 -1.45
C THR A 81 -19.24 -8.40 -2.53
N GLN A 82 -19.41 -7.59 -3.57
CA GLN A 82 -20.33 -7.87 -4.66
C GLN A 82 -19.58 -8.48 -5.86
N ASP A 83 -20.10 -9.59 -6.37
CA ASP A 83 -19.64 -10.25 -7.60
C ASP A 83 -20.25 -9.61 -8.87
N ASP A 84 -21.39 -8.93 -8.72
CA ASP A 84 -22.03 -8.17 -9.78
C ASP A 84 -21.45 -6.76 -9.91
N SER A 85 -21.02 -6.39 -11.12
CA SER A 85 -20.37 -5.10 -11.36
C SER A 85 -21.31 -3.90 -11.15
N ASP A 86 -22.61 -4.02 -11.38
CA ASP A 86 -23.55 -2.91 -11.18
C ASP A 86 -23.79 -2.69 -9.69
N LEU A 87 -23.82 -3.77 -8.88
CA LEU A 87 -23.90 -3.69 -7.42
C LEU A 87 -22.59 -3.17 -6.81
N ALA A 88 -21.44 -3.69 -7.24
CA ALA A 88 -20.12 -3.26 -6.76
C ALA A 88 -19.88 -1.75 -7.00
N LYS A 89 -20.37 -1.23 -8.14
CA LYS A 89 -20.13 0.15 -8.60
C LYS A 89 -21.37 1.05 -8.51
N HIS A 90 -22.40 0.62 -7.78
CA HIS A 90 -23.68 1.35 -7.72
C HIS A 90 -23.52 2.78 -7.19
N PRO A 91 -24.41 3.72 -7.57
CA PRO A 91 -24.42 5.06 -7.02
C PRO A 91 -24.54 5.03 -5.50
N GLY A 92 -23.52 5.54 -4.80
CA GLY A 92 -23.46 5.52 -3.34
C GLY A 92 -22.39 4.60 -2.75
N SER A 93 -21.83 3.66 -3.53
CA SER A 93 -20.70 2.82 -3.09
C SER A 93 -19.38 3.57 -2.92
N GLY A 94 -19.34 4.84 -3.33
CA GLY A 94 -18.11 5.61 -3.35
C GLY A 94 -17.15 5.20 -4.46
N TYR A 95 -17.57 4.36 -5.43
CA TYR A 95 -16.73 3.98 -6.56
C TYR A 95 -16.29 5.21 -7.39
N ARG A 96 -14.99 5.27 -7.67
CA ARG A 96 -14.29 6.42 -8.26
C ARG A 96 -13.80 6.17 -9.68
N GLY A 97 -13.80 4.90 -10.11
CA GLY A 97 -13.26 4.50 -11.41
C GLY A 97 -11.82 4.97 -11.60
N LYS A 98 -11.49 5.48 -12.80
CA LYS A 98 -10.18 6.07 -13.07
C LYS A 98 -10.04 7.41 -12.36
N LEU A 99 -9.13 7.46 -11.37
CA LEU A 99 -8.82 8.65 -10.61
C LEU A 99 -8.24 9.77 -11.49
N SER A 100 -8.66 11.01 -11.21
CA SER A 100 -8.03 12.20 -11.81
C SER A 100 -6.61 12.43 -11.29
N ALA A 101 -5.84 13.30 -11.98
CA ALA A 101 -4.44 13.53 -11.63
C ALA A 101 -4.24 14.02 -10.18
N SER A 102 -5.11 14.92 -9.72
CA SER A 102 -5.12 15.38 -8.32
C SER A 102 -5.53 14.27 -7.35
N GLU A 103 -6.50 13.45 -7.72
CA GLU A 103 -6.98 12.36 -6.87
C GLU A 103 -5.93 11.27 -6.67
N ILE A 104 -5.12 10.97 -7.69
CA ILE A 104 -4.03 10.02 -7.59
C ILE A 104 -3.00 10.48 -6.56
N VAL A 105 -2.58 11.74 -6.64
CA VAL A 105 -1.63 12.33 -5.69
C VAL A 105 -2.17 12.25 -4.25
N LEU A 106 -3.46 12.53 -4.07
CA LEU A 106 -4.10 12.47 -2.75
C LEU A 106 -4.31 11.03 -2.27
N SER A 107 -4.62 10.08 -3.15
CA SER A 107 -4.84 8.68 -2.82
C SER A 107 -3.57 8.05 -2.25
N CYS A 108 -2.44 8.21 -2.95
CA CYS A 108 -1.15 7.72 -2.46
C CYS A 108 -0.72 8.47 -1.18
N GLY A 109 -0.91 9.79 -1.18
CA GLY A 109 -0.53 10.65 -0.06
C GLY A 109 -1.34 10.40 1.22
N GLY A 110 -2.56 9.86 1.12
CA GLY A 110 -3.40 9.52 2.27
C GLY A 110 -2.74 8.53 3.23
N CYS A 111 -1.98 7.58 2.69
CA CYS A 111 -1.20 6.62 3.48
C CYS A 111 0.28 7.01 3.56
N HIS A 112 0.92 7.31 2.42
CA HIS A 112 2.36 7.63 2.35
C HIS A 112 2.73 9.02 2.90
N SER A 113 1.81 9.68 3.60
CA SER A 113 2.09 10.86 4.41
C SER A 113 1.48 10.81 5.81
N ASP A 114 1.06 9.62 6.24
CA ASP A 114 0.62 9.32 7.58
C ASP A 114 1.67 8.45 8.29
N VAL A 115 2.32 9.02 9.31
CA VAL A 115 3.35 8.33 10.09
C VAL A 115 2.78 7.20 10.93
N GLU A 116 1.57 7.36 11.46
CA GLU A 116 0.94 6.38 12.33
C GLU A 116 0.50 5.17 11.52
N TYR A 117 0.02 5.41 10.30
CA TYR A 117 -0.33 4.35 9.36
C TYR A 117 0.90 3.58 8.85
N MET A 118 1.95 4.29 8.41
CA MET A 118 3.09 3.64 7.77
C MET A 118 4.07 3.00 8.76
N LYS A 119 4.21 3.51 9.99
CA LYS A 119 5.16 2.96 10.97
C LYS A 119 4.90 1.49 11.30
N VAL A 120 3.66 1.02 11.20
CA VAL A 120 3.29 -0.38 11.48
C VAL A 120 3.33 -1.28 10.24
N ARG A 121 3.39 -0.71 9.04
CA ARG A 121 3.34 -1.44 7.75
C ARG A 121 4.69 -1.51 7.06
N GLN A 122 5.37 -0.37 6.94
CA GLN A 122 6.71 -0.28 6.37
C GLN A 122 7.51 0.82 7.10
N PRO A 123 8.01 0.56 8.33
CA PRO A 123 8.60 1.57 9.19
C PRO A 123 9.84 2.28 8.61
N LEU A 124 10.50 1.67 7.62
CA LEU A 124 11.66 2.24 6.96
C LEU A 124 11.29 3.17 5.78
N LEU A 125 10.04 3.19 5.35
CA LEU A 125 9.61 4.05 4.26
C LEU A 125 9.39 5.48 4.78
N PRO A 126 10.00 6.51 4.16
CA PRO A 126 9.77 7.88 4.57
C PRO A 126 8.34 8.34 4.24
N VAL A 127 7.71 9.05 5.17
CA VAL A 127 6.33 9.55 5.08
C VAL A 127 6.24 11.03 4.68
N ASP A 128 7.28 11.58 4.08
CA ASP A 128 7.31 12.97 3.61
C ASP A 128 7.16 13.09 2.09
N GLN A 129 6.73 12.01 1.41
CA GLN A 129 6.67 11.94 -0.05
C GLN A 129 5.70 12.96 -0.65
N LEU A 130 4.49 13.11 -0.09
CA LEU A 130 3.53 14.12 -0.57
C LEU A 130 4.06 15.53 -0.37
N ALA A 131 4.71 15.79 0.77
CA ALA A 131 5.32 17.09 1.06
C ALA A 131 6.42 17.42 0.05
N LYS A 132 7.31 16.46 -0.26
CA LYS A 132 8.33 16.59 -1.29
C LYS A 132 7.73 16.80 -2.68
N TYR A 133 6.75 15.98 -3.09
CA TYR A 133 6.05 16.13 -4.36
C TYR A 133 5.47 17.53 -4.52
N ARG A 134 4.79 18.07 -3.49
CA ARG A 134 4.19 19.41 -3.50
C ARG A 134 5.19 20.55 -3.77
N THR A 135 6.48 20.34 -3.51
CA THR A 135 7.53 21.33 -3.84
C THR A 135 7.99 21.28 -5.30
N SER A 136 7.69 20.20 -6.02
CA SER A 136 8.13 19.96 -7.40
C SER A 136 7.43 20.87 -8.42
N VAL A 137 8.02 20.99 -9.62
CA VAL A 137 7.39 21.70 -10.73
C VAL A 137 6.13 20.99 -11.20
N HIS A 138 6.11 19.65 -11.21
CA HIS A 138 4.93 18.87 -11.58
C HIS A 138 3.73 19.21 -10.69
N ALA A 139 3.91 19.24 -9.37
CA ALA A 139 2.83 19.59 -8.44
C ALA A 139 2.40 21.05 -8.56
N LYS A 140 3.33 21.98 -8.81
CA LYS A 140 3.01 23.41 -9.01
C LYS A 140 2.19 23.64 -10.27
N LEU A 141 2.44 22.87 -11.34
CA LEU A 141 1.65 22.92 -12.57
C LEU A 141 0.29 22.25 -12.36
N LEU A 142 0.24 21.10 -11.67
CA LEU A 142 -1.01 20.44 -11.29
C LEU A 142 -1.94 21.39 -10.51
N ALA A 143 -1.37 22.13 -9.55
CA ALA A 143 -2.11 23.11 -8.76
C ALA A 143 -2.67 24.29 -9.58
N LYS A 144 -2.15 24.51 -10.80
CA LYS A 144 -2.67 25.50 -11.76
C LYS A 144 -3.70 24.91 -12.72
N GLY A 145 -4.04 23.62 -12.59
CA GLY A 145 -4.98 22.91 -13.44
C GLY A 145 -4.34 22.12 -14.58
N GLU A 146 -3.02 22.10 -14.70
CA GLU A 146 -2.35 21.30 -15.73
C GLU A 146 -2.35 19.82 -15.36
N THR A 147 -3.01 18.99 -16.15
CA THR A 147 -3.16 17.55 -15.88
C THR A 147 -2.13 16.69 -16.61
N ARG A 148 -1.46 17.24 -17.63
CA ARG A 148 -0.33 16.60 -18.34
C ARG A 148 0.98 16.82 -17.59
N VAL A 149 1.04 16.32 -16.37
CA VAL A 149 2.19 16.47 -15.47
C VAL A 149 2.44 15.17 -14.74
N ALA A 150 3.69 14.93 -14.34
CA ALA A 150 3.99 13.71 -13.61
C ALA A 150 3.30 13.71 -12.23
N GLN A 151 2.76 12.55 -11.87
CA GLN A 151 2.13 12.24 -10.60
C GLN A 151 2.80 10.98 -10.02
N CYS A 152 2.36 10.53 -8.84
CA CYS A 152 2.92 9.36 -8.16
C CYS A 152 3.03 8.15 -9.11
N VAL A 153 1.94 7.82 -9.79
CA VAL A 153 1.87 6.66 -10.70
C VAL A 153 2.61 6.86 -12.02
N SER A 154 2.97 8.09 -12.41
CA SER A 154 3.77 8.35 -13.61
C SER A 154 5.17 7.75 -13.50
N CYS A 155 5.69 7.65 -12.27
CA CYS A 155 6.99 7.04 -12.01
C CYS A 155 6.85 5.63 -11.43
N HIS A 156 5.87 5.40 -10.55
CA HIS A 156 5.76 4.14 -9.81
C HIS A 156 4.87 3.08 -10.47
N GLY A 157 4.03 3.46 -11.44
CA GLY A 157 2.91 2.65 -11.90
C GLY A 157 1.65 2.87 -11.05
N ALA A 158 0.47 2.57 -11.62
CA ALA A 158 -0.81 2.67 -10.92
C ALA A 158 -1.22 1.33 -10.27
N HIS A 159 -0.82 0.23 -10.88
CA HIS A 159 -0.95 -1.15 -10.41
C HIS A 159 0.37 -1.87 -10.71
N GLY A 160 0.66 -2.96 -10.00
CA GLY A 160 1.93 -3.66 -10.08
C GLY A 160 3.10 -2.81 -9.56
N VAL A 161 2.84 -1.93 -8.60
CA VAL A 161 3.84 -1.09 -7.97
C VAL A 161 4.87 -1.98 -7.27
N ARG A 162 6.15 -1.69 -7.48
CA ARG A 162 7.28 -2.45 -6.91
C ARG A 162 8.06 -1.61 -5.92
N GLU A 163 8.73 -2.29 -4.99
CA GLU A 163 9.69 -1.67 -4.08
C GLU A 163 10.78 -0.90 -4.87
N VAL A 164 11.23 0.23 -4.32
CA VAL A 164 12.18 1.12 -5.02
C VAL A 164 13.56 0.50 -5.25
N ASN A 165 13.88 -0.57 -4.51
CA ASN A 165 15.12 -1.33 -4.63
C ASN A 165 15.00 -2.58 -5.51
N ASP A 166 13.81 -2.90 -6.04
CA ASP A 166 13.64 -3.94 -7.04
C ASP A 166 14.18 -3.43 -8.39
N ALA A 167 15.08 -4.18 -9.01
CA ALA A 167 15.66 -3.84 -10.32
C ALA A 167 14.62 -3.69 -11.44
N LYS A 168 13.43 -4.29 -11.31
CA LYS A 168 12.29 -4.14 -12.23
C LYS A 168 11.48 -2.87 -11.98
N SER A 169 11.65 -2.20 -10.85
CA SER A 169 10.91 -0.97 -10.53
C SER A 169 11.30 0.15 -11.49
N PRO A 170 10.36 0.92 -12.07
CA PRO A 170 10.72 2.05 -12.93
C PRO A 170 11.48 3.15 -12.18
N VAL A 171 11.38 3.18 -10.84
CA VAL A 171 12.12 4.11 -9.99
C VAL A 171 13.38 3.50 -9.38
N TYR A 172 13.76 2.29 -9.78
CA TYR A 172 15.09 1.77 -9.45
C TYR A 172 16.17 2.68 -10.03
N ALA A 173 17.29 2.85 -9.31
CA ALA A 173 18.26 3.90 -9.59
C ALA A 173 18.74 3.96 -11.06
N SER A 174 18.96 2.81 -11.70
CA SER A 174 19.38 2.75 -13.11
C SER A 174 18.25 2.97 -14.12
N ASN A 175 16.99 2.83 -13.70
CA ASN A 175 15.80 2.96 -14.55
C ASN A 175 15.25 4.39 -14.58
N VAL A 176 15.57 5.22 -13.57
CA VAL A 176 15.09 6.60 -13.45
C VAL A 176 15.27 7.43 -14.74
N PRO A 177 16.43 7.42 -15.44
CA PRO A 177 16.56 8.18 -16.69
C PRO A 177 15.53 7.78 -17.76
N ALA A 178 15.24 6.48 -17.89
CA ALA A 178 14.24 5.98 -18.83
C ALA A 178 12.82 6.40 -18.42
N THR A 179 12.51 6.37 -17.12
CA THR A 179 11.23 6.83 -16.56
C THR A 179 10.99 8.32 -16.85
N CYS A 180 12.00 9.18 -16.64
CA CYS A 180 11.91 10.60 -17.01
C CYS A 180 11.71 10.78 -18.52
N ALA A 181 12.41 9.99 -19.34
CA ALA A 181 12.36 10.08 -20.79
C ALA A 181 10.98 9.73 -21.39
N GLN A 182 10.13 8.99 -20.67
CA GLN A 182 8.75 8.68 -21.12
C GLN A 182 7.94 9.93 -21.48
N CYS A 183 8.25 11.07 -20.84
CA CYS A 183 7.65 12.36 -21.16
C CYS A 183 8.69 13.34 -21.70
N HIS A 184 9.86 13.45 -21.05
CA HIS A 184 10.82 14.50 -21.35
C HIS A 184 11.63 14.29 -22.65
N ALA A 185 11.59 13.09 -23.26
CA ALA A 185 12.22 12.84 -24.55
C ALA A 185 11.25 13.04 -25.74
N ASP A 186 9.95 13.25 -25.47
CA ASP A 186 8.93 13.46 -26.47
C ASP A 186 8.63 14.96 -26.62
N ALA A 187 8.97 15.51 -27.79
CA ALA A 187 8.78 16.93 -28.11
C ALA A 187 7.30 17.30 -28.34
N ASP A 188 6.43 16.34 -28.64
CA ASP A 188 4.98 16.59 -28.73
C ASP A 188 4.33 16.53 -27.33
N TYR A 189 5.02 15.85 -26.39
CA TYR A 189 4.60 15.79 -25.00
C TYR A 189 5.02 17.05 -24.20
N MET A 190 6.20 17.62 -24.47
CA MET A 190 6.83 18.73 -23.74
C MET A 190 6.68 20.10 -24.40
#